data_AF-A0AAQ3KI61-F1
#
_entry.id   AF-A0AAQ3KI61-F1
#
_cell.length_a   1.000
_cell.length_b   1.000
_cell.length_c   1.000
_cell.angle_alpha   90.00
_cell.angle_beta   90.00
_cell.angle_gamma   90.00
#
_symmetry.space_group_name_H-M   'P 1'
#
loop_
_entity.id
_entity.type
_entity.pdbx_description
1 polymer ?
#
loop_
_entity_poly.entity_id
_entity_poly.type
_entity_poly.pdbx_seq_one_letter_code
_entity_poly.pdbx_strand_id
1 'polypeptide(L)'
;MAAAAVRPLVSVQPLEGDMATDASATVPLPDVLKAPIRPDVVRFVHANLLKNGRQPYAVSKRAGHQTSAESWGTGRAVSRIPRVPGGGTHRAGQGAFGNMCRGGRMFAPTKTWRRWHRRVNINMRRYAVASALAASAVPSLVLARGHRIESVPELPLVVSDSAEGVEKTSSAIKVLKQIGAFPDAEKAKDSQGIRPGKGKMRNRRYISRKGPLIVYGTEGYKIVKAFRNIPGVDIANVERLNLLKLAPGGHIGRFIIWTKSAFEKLDSVFGTFDKASEKKKCYVLPRPKMLNADLSRIINSDEVQSVVRPIKKEVKRHNLKKNPLKNLFTLLKLNPYAKTARRMSLLAEAQRVKAKKEKLDKKRTQLPKEEAAAIKAAGRAWYKTMISDSDYAEHENFSKWLGVTHQLAIKSRCLLNIPAIIQTAFHYDHNSPFKMIKCYSVLLPKIFIPLSKCVSNLSWLTDNYPFMTDTIDAIFEFSVLSKIMKELCILIIFLQPFNSCLRPPFKVNLSV
;
A
#
# COMPACT_ATOMS: atom_id res chain seq x y z
N MET A 1 -30.61 12.36 -5.23
CA MET A 1 -32.01 12.07 -4.89
C MET A 1 -32.40 10.88 -5.74
N ALA A 2 -33.15 9.90 -5.21
CA ALA A 2 -33.60 8.74 -5.99
C ALA A 2 -34.88 9.07 -6.79
N ALA A 3 -35.05 10.31 -7.25
CA ALA A 3 -36.25 10.73 -7.96
C ALA A 3 -36.53 9.87 -9.20
N ALA A 4 -35.48 9.30 -9.81
CA ALA A 4 -35.60 8.44 -10.99
C ALA A 4 -35.97 6.97 -10.71
N ALA A 5 -36.01 6.52 -9.45
CA ALA A 5 -36.12 5.10 -9.11
C ALA A 5 -37.35 4.72 -8.29
N VAL A 6 -38.32 5.63 -8.11
CA VAL A 6 -39.50 5.35 -7.27
C VAL A 6 -40.79 5.65 -8.01
N ARG A 7 -41.73 4.71 -7.93
CA ARG A 7 -43.09 4.88 -8.43
C ARG A 7 -43.79 5.98 -7.62
N PRO A 8 -44.44 6.96 -8.27
CA PRO A 8 -45.11 8.05 -7.55
C PRO A 8 -46.38 7.57 -6.83
N LEU A 9 -47.02 6.52 -7.36
CA LEU A 9 -48.20 5.87 -6.78
C LEU A 9 -47.85 4.42 -6.44
N VAL A 10 -48.38 3.95 -5.32
CA VAL A 10 -48.22 2.57 -4.83
C VAL A 10 -49.60 1.92 -4.78
N SER A 11 -49.73 0.69 -5.27
CA SER A 11 -50.97 -0.07 -5.23
C SER A 11 -51.16 -0.69 -3.83
N VAL A 12 -52.36 -0.57 -3.29
CA VAL A 12 -52.75 -1.22 -2.05
C VAL A 12 -53.20 -2.63 -2.38
N GLN A 13 -52.48 -3.62 -1.85
CA GLN A 13 -52.82 -5.02 -2.05
C GLN A 13 -54.06 -5.38 -1.21
N PRO A 14 -55.15 -5.85 -1.83
CA PRO A 14 -56.33 -6.29 -1.11
C PRO A 14 -56.07 -7.60 -0.37
N LEU A 15 -56.77 -7.80 0.74
CA LEU A 15 -56.79 -9.05 1.48
C LEU A 15 -58.04 -9.86 1.19
N GLU A 16 -57.97 -11.17 1.45
CA GLU A 16 -59.12 -12.07 1.38
C GLU A 16 -60.24 -11.56 2.31
N GLY A 17 -61.38 -11.18 1.74
CA GLY A 17 -62.53 -10.58 2.45
C GLY A 17 -62.71 -9.07 2.25
N ASP A 18 -61.77 -8.39 1.57
CA ASP A 18 -61.98 -7.01 1.13
C ASP A 18 -62.95 -6.96 -0.06
N MET A 19 -63.78 -5.91 -0.11
CA MET A 19 -64.72 -5.70 -1.21
C MET A 19 -63.96 -5.61 -2.54
N ALA A 20 -64.29 -6.52 -3.47
CA ALA A 20 -63.78 -6.44 -4.82
C ALA A 20 -64.33 -5.17 -5.48
N THR A 21 -63.43 -4.25 -5.82
CA THR A 21 -63.73 -3.07 -6.63
C THR A 21 -62.94 -3.18 -7.92
N ASP A 22 -63.50 -2.70 -9.03
CA ASP A 22 -62.90 -2.85 -10.37
C ASP A 22 -61.52 -2.18 -10.51
N ALA A 23 -61.16 -1.28 -9.59
CA ALA A 23 -59.87 -0.61 -9.54
C ALA A 23 -59.15 -0.87 -8.22
N SER A 24 -57.87 -1.27 -8.29
CA SER A 24 -57.00 -1.38 -7.11
C SER A 24 -56.78 0.00 -6.48
N ALA A 25 -57.10 0.15 -5.20
CA ALA A 25 -56.85 1.40 -4.47
C ALA A 25 -55.35 1.76 -4.52
N THR A 26 -55.03 3.03 -4.77
CA THR A 26 -53.64 3.52 -4.83
C THR A 26 -53.40 4.62 -3.83
N VAL A 27 -52.17 4.72 -3.31
CA VAL A 27 -51.74 5.77 -2.38
C VAL A 27 -50.48 6.45 -2.92
N PRO A 28 -50.35 7.79 -2.82
CA PRO A 28 -49.12 8.48 -3.19
C PRO A 28 -47.94 8.04 -2.32
N LEU A 29 -46.76 7.95 -2.92
CA LEU A 29 -45.54 7.59 -2.21
C LEU A 29 -45.08 8.74 -1.27
N PRO A 30 -44.96 8.49 0.04
CA PRO A 30 -44.46 9.46 1.02
C PRO A 30 -43.06 9.95 0.68
N ASP A 31 -42.79 11.23 0.94
CA ASP A 31 -41.53 11.87 0.58
C ASP A 31 -40.33 11.32 1.36
N VAL A 32 -40.58 10.76 2.55
CA VAL A 32 -39.53 10.09 3.35
C VAL A 32 -38.89 8.91 2.60
N LEU A 33 -39.61 8.27 1.69
CA LEU A 33 -39.08 7.16 0.89
C LEU A 33 -38.18 7.63 -0.27
N LYS A 34 -38.25 8.92 -0.62
CA LYS A 34 -37.36 9.56 -1.60
C LYS A 34 -36.09 10.12 -0.96
N ALA A 35 -35.97 10.03 0.37
CA ALA A 35 -34.83 10.56 1.13
C ALA A 35 -33.50 9.91 0.69
N PRO A 36 -32.36 10.64 0.82
CA PRO A 36 -31.04 10.09 0.51
C PRO A 36 -30.67 8.89 1.38
N ILE A 37 -30.30 7.79 0.72
CA ILE A 37 -29.85 6.57 1.37
C ILE A 37 -28.37 6.73 1.81
N ARG A 38 -28.13 6.73 3.12
CA ARG A 38 -26.84 6.91 3.79
C ARG A 38 -26.52 5.76 4.75
N PRO A 39 -25.88 4.67 4.26
CA PRO A 39 -25.54 3.52 5.10
C PRO A 39 -24.51 3.85 6.20
N ASP A 40 -23.66 4.85 5.97
CA ASP A 40 -22.67 5.37 6.92
C ASP A 40 -23.34 5.91 8.20
N VAL A 41 -24.33 6.79 8.03
CA VAL A 41 -25.09 7.38 9.13
C VAL A 41 -25.91 6.32 9.87
N VAL A 42 -26.55 5.41 9.13
CA VAL A 42 -27.32 4.30 9.70
C VAL A 42 -26.44 3.41 10.57
N ARG A 43 -25.28 2.98 10.07
CA ARG A 43 -24.35 2.12 10.82
C ARG A 43 -23.83 2.80 12.08
N PHE A 44 -23.46 4.08 11.99
CA PHE A 44 -22.97 4.86 13.13
C PHE A 44 -24.03 4.99 14.22
N VAL A 45 -25.25 5.40 13.85
CA VAL A 45 -26.36 5.57 14.78
C VAL A 45 -26.77 4.23 15.38
N HIS A 46 -26.90 3.18 14.56
CA HIS A 46 -27.26 1.84 15.02
C HIS A 46 -26.27 1.32 16.07
N ALA A 47 -24.96 1.43 15.82
CA ALA A 47 -23.93 0.98 16.75
C ALA A 47 -24.01 1.70 18.11
N ASN A 48 -24.35 3.00 18.11
CA ASN A 48 -24.47 3.76 19.35
C ASN A 48 -25.79 3.52 20.08
N LEU A 49 -26.91 3.34 19.37
CA LEU A 49 -28.18 2.95 19.96
C LEU A 49 -28.13 1.55 20.57
N LEU A 50 -27.46 0.60 19.91
CA LEU A 50 -27.32 -0.77 20.41
C LEU A 50 -26.55 -0.83 21.74
N LYS A 51 -25.60 0.08 21.96
CA LYS A 51 -24.87 0.18 23.24
C LYS A 51 -25.78 0.56 24.40
N ASN A 52 -26.89 1.28 24.15
CA ASN A 52 -27.79 1.77 25.20
C ASN A 52 -28.67 0.67 25.81
N GLY A 53 -28.86 -0.47 25.14
CA GLY A 53 -29.58 -1.62 25.68
C GLY A 53 -28.73 -2.57 26.52
N ARG A 54 -27.47 -2.20 26.83
CA ARG A 54 -26.54 -3.07 27.58
C ARG A 54 -26.69 -2.83 29.07
N GLN A 55 -26.81 -3.91 29.84
CA GLN A 55 -26.70 -3.85 31.29
C GLN A 55 -25.22 -3.68 31.71
N PRO A 56 -24.90 -2.76 32.63
CA PRO A 56 -23.55 -2.62 33.16
C PRO A 56 -23.14 -3.89 33.92
N TYR A 57 -21.89 -4.30 33.74
CA TYR A 57 -21.30 -5.43 34.46
C TYR A 57 -19.89 -5.07 34.93
N ALA A 58 -19.51 -5.60 36.09
CA ALA A 58 -18.22 -5.34 36.72
C ALA A 58 -17.78 -6.55 37.56
N VAL A 59 -16.48 -6.66 37.80
CA VAL A 59 -15.93 -7.56 38.84
C VAL A 59 -16.16 -6.90 40.20
N SER A 60 -16.34 -7.69 41.27
CA SER A 60 -16.44 -7.15 42.63
C SER A 60 -15.24 -6.26 42.97
N LYS A 61 -15.50 -5.12 43.64
CA LYS A 61 -14.47 -4.11 43.97
C LYS A 61 -13.33 -4.67 44.83
N ARG A 62 -13.63 -5.66 45.68
CA ARG A 62 -12.69 -6.29 46.62
C ARG A 62 -12.22 -7.69 46.16
N ALA A 63 -12.55 -8.11 44.94
CA ALA A 63 -12.14 -9.42 44.43
C ALA A 63 -10.60 -9.57 44.44
N GLY A 64 -10.11 -10.61 45.12
CA GLY A 64 -8.68 -10.89 45.26
C GLY A 64 -7.92 -9.94 46.19
N HIS A 65 -8.61 -9.04 46.93
CA HIS A 65 -8.00 -8.09 47.88
C HIS A 65 -8.30 -8.40 49.35
N GLN A 66 -9.17 -9.37 49.64
CA GLN A 66 -9.61 -9.68 51.02
C GLN A 66 -8.63 -10.61 51.77
N THR A 67 -7.46 -10.87 51.20
CA THR A 67 -6.40 -11.68 51.82
C THR A 67 -5.42 -10.80 52.56
N SER A 68 -5.06 -11.14 53.81
CA SER A 68 -4.04 -10.47 54.64
C SER A 68 -2.61 -10.81 54.21
N ALA A 69 -2.36 -10.89 52.90
CA ALA A 69 -1.09 -11.36 52.36
C ALA A 69 -0.03 -10.28 52.39
N GLU A 70 1.17 -10.63 52.85
CA GLU A 70 2.32 -9.73 52.97
C GLU A 70 3.57 -10.38 52.36
N SER A 71 4.50 -9.57 51.88
CA SER A 71 5.72 -10.09 51.27
C SER A 71 6.69 -10.55 52.35
N TRP A 72 7.27 -11.74 52.19
CA TRP A 72 8.32 -12.22 53.09
C TRP A 72 9.68 -11.52 52.89
N GLY A 73 9.78 -10.63 51.90
CA GLY A 73 11.02 -9.91 51.60
C GLY A 73 12.06 -10.78 50.88
N THR A 74 13.34 -10.47 51.09
CA THR A 74 14.49 -11.15 50.49
C THR A 74 14.99 -12.31 51.34
N GLY A 75 15.96 -13.09 50.84
CA GLY A 75 16.68 -14.08 51.64
C GLY A 75 15.98 -15.44 51.82
N ARG A 76 14.93 -15.72 51.03
CA ARG A 76 14.15 -16.97 51.12
C ARG A 76 14.10 -17.77 49.81
N ALA A 77 14.98 -17.47 48.85
CA ALA A 77 15.02 -18.07 47.50
C ALA A 77 13.67 -18.08 46.75
N VAL A 78 12.83 -17.07 47.00
CA VAL A 78 11.45 -17.00 46.54
C VAL A 78 11.11 -15.56 46.13
N SER A 79 10.22 -15.38 45.15
CA SER A 79 9.83 -14.05 44.66
C SER A 79 9.15 -13.20 45.74
N ARG A 80 9.38 -11.88 45.69
CA ARG A 80 8.91 -10.86 46.66
C ARG A 80 7.41 -10.54 46.56
N ILE A 81 6.60 -11.42 45.99
CA ILE A 81 5.15 -11.27 45.90
C ILE A 81 4.52 -11.47 47.29
N PRO A 82 3.47 -10.71 47.67
CA PRO A 82 2.74 -10.94 48.92
C PRO A 82 2.20 -12.36 49.04
N ARG A 83 2.40 -13.00 50.20
CA ARG A 83 2.04 -14.40 50.47
C ARG A 83 1.02 -14.50 51.60
N VAL A 84 0.12 -15.48 51.49
CA VAL A 84 -0.90 -15.73 52.52
C VAL A 84 -0.20 -16.18 53.81
N PRO A 85 -0.49 -15.53 54.97
CA PRO A 85 0.11 -15.88 56.25
C PRO A 85 -0.46 -17.18 56.82
N GLY A 86 0.12 -17.64 57.94
CA GLY A 86 -0.28 -18.85 58.64
C GLY A 86 0.41 -20.12 58.13
N GLY A 87 -0.09 -21.28 58.56
CA GLY A 87 0.42 -22.61 58.22
C GLY A 87 -0.71 -23.65 58.17
N GLY A 88 -0.37 -24.91 57.90
CA GLY A 88 -1.31 -26.05 57.94
C GLY A 88 -2.27 -26.19 56.75
N THR A 89 -2.55 -25.11 55.98
CA THR A 89 -3.38 -25.20 54.77
C THR A 89 -2.53 -25.18 53.50
N HIS A 90 -3.00 -25.83 52.43
CA HIS A 90 -2.35 -25.77 51.11
C HIS A 90 -2.26 -24.35 50.53
N ARG A 91 -3.06 -23.40 51.04
CA ARG A 91 -3.06 -22.01 50.59
C ARG A 91 -2.01 -21.14 51.29
N ALA A 92 -1.58 -21.51 52.50
CA ALA A 92 -0.55 -20.79 53.25
C ALA A 92 0.78 -20.75 52.46
N GLY A 93 1.47 -19.61 52.49
CA GLY A 93 2.72 -19.41 51.75
C GLY A 93 2.59 -19.21 50.23
N GLN A 94 1.40 -19.36 49.64
CA GLN A 94 1.18 -19.06 48.23
C GLN A 94 1.05 -17.55 47.96
N GLY A 95 1.45 -17.13 46.75
CA GLY A 95 1.28 -15.75 46.29
C GLY A 95 -0.19 -15.35 46.16
N ALA A 96 -0.52 -14.16 46.64
CA ALA A 96 -1.85 -13.56 46.60
C ALA A 96 -1.79 -12.08 46.21
N PHE A 97 -2.95 -11.43 46.17
CA PHE A 97 -3.16 -10.01 45.83
C PHE A 97 -2.81 -9.59 44.40
N GLY A 98 -1.69 -10.04 43.84
CA GLY A 98 -1.22 -9.62 42.53
C GLY A 98 -1.93 -10.28 41.33
N ASN A 99 -1.87 -9.63 40.17
CA ASN A 99 -2.54 -10.07 38.92
C ASN A 99 -1.99 -11.35 38.30
N MET A 100 -0.71 -11.66 38.47
CA MET A 100 -0.13 -12.94 38.04
C MET A 100 -0.49 -14.11 38.97
N CYS A 101 -1.02 -13.85 40.17
CA CYS A 101 -1.29 -14.88 41.16
C CYS A 101 -2.66 -15.53 40.93
N ARG A 102 -2.74 -16.86 41.07
CA ARG A 102 -4.02 -17.58 41.10
C ARG A 102 -4.87 -17.09 42.28
N GLY A 103 -6.10 -16.64 42.00
CA GLY A 103 -7.01 -16.05 42.98
C GLY A 103 -6.64 -14.62 43.41
N GLY A 104 -5.63 -14.00 42.80
CA GLY A 104 -5.29 -12.58 43.00
C GLY A 104 -6.18 -11.63 42.19
N ARG A 105 -5.91 -10.32 42.31
CA ARG A 105 -6.71 -9.28 41.65
C ARG A 105 -6.37 -9.13 40.19
N MET A 106 -7.36 -9.04 39.30
CA MET A 106 -7.11 -8.72 37.89
C MET A 106 -6.58 -7.29 37.74
N PHE A 107 -5.64 -7.06 36.82
CA PHE A 107 -5.22 -5.71 36.43
C PHE A 107 -6.36 -5.01 35.66
N ALA A 108 -6.60 -3.73 35.97
CA ALA A 108 -7.69 -2.92 35.40
C ALA A 108 -9.05 -3.65 35.34
N PRO A 109 -9.59 -4.11 36.50
CA PRO A 109 -10.82 -4.89 36.51
C PRO A 109 -12.00 -4.06 35.98
N THR A 110 -12.95 -4.72 35.33
CA THR A 110 -14.14 -4.02 34.81
C THR A 110 -14.87 -3.28 35.92
N LYS A 111 -15.24 -2.02 35.63
CA LYS A 111 -15.87 -1.11 36.58
C LYS A 111 -17.26 -0.74 36.13
N THR A 112 -18.14 -0.51 37.10
CA THR A 112 -19.54 -0.11 36.86
C THR A 112 -19.62 1.24 36.15
N TRP A 113 -18.75 2.20 36.50
CA TRP A 113 -18.71 3.55 35.93
C TRP A 113 -18.18 3.64 34.49
N ARG A 114 -17.90 2.51 33.83
CA ARG A 114 -17.60 2.52 32.39
C ARG A 114 -18.78 3.16 31.65
N ARG A 115 -18.51 4.05 30.69
CA ARG A 115 -19.56 4.67 29.86
C ARG A 115 -20.15 3.66 28.86
N TRP A 116 -21.23 2.99 29.27
CA TRP A 116 -21.99 2.05 28.42
C TRP A 116 -22.89 2.79 27.43
N HIS A 117 -23.63 3.79 27.90
CA HIS A 117 -24.58 4.54 27.11
C HIS A 117 -23.89 5.60 26.24
N ARG A 118 -24.39 5.75 25.00
CA ARG A 118 -23.99 6.77 24.05
C ARG A 118 -25.20 7.62 23.69
N ARG A 119 -25.06 8.93 23.94
CA ARG A 119 -26.00 9.94 23.45
C ARG A 119 -25.80 10.06 21.94
N VAL A 120 -26.89 10.02 21.19
CA VAL A 120 -26.90 10.26 19.74
C VAL A 120 -27.70 11.52 19.48
N ASN A 121 -27.21 12.37 18.57
CA ASN A 121 -27.95 13.56 18.16
C ASN A 121 -29.30 13.15 17.56
N ILE A 122 -30.38 13.80 18.00
CA ILE A 122 -31.75 13.52 17.58
C ILE A 122 -31.89 13.67 16.06
N ASN A 123 -31.31 14.72 15.47
CA ASN A 123 -31.40 14.95 14.03
C ASN A 123 -30.66 13.87 13.23
N MET A 124 -29.49 13.43 13.70
CA MET A 124 -28.76 12.31 13.08
C MET A 124 -29.55 10.99 13.18
N ARG A 125 -30.22 10.77 14.32
CA ARG A 125 -31.10 9.61 14.51
C ARG A 125 -32.30 9.66 13.57
N ARG A 126 -32.94 10.82 13.42
CA ARG A 126 -34.07 11.03 12.48
C ARG A 126 -33.63 10.82 11.03
N TYR A 127 -32.46 11.34 10.64
CA TYR A 127 -31.86 11.06 9.32
C TYR A 127 -31.68 9.57 9.11
N ALA A 128 -31.05 8.86 10.05
CA ALA A 128 -30.82 7.42 9.93
C ALA A 128 -32.12 6.64 9.71
N VAL A 129 -33.20 7.02 10.40
CA VAL A 129 -34.52 6.39 10.23
C VAL A 129 -35.07 6.69 8.83
N ALA A 130 -35.07 7.94 8.38
CA ALA A 130 -35.52 8.32 7.04
C ALA A 130 -34.73 7.58 5.94
N SER A 131 -33.41 7.49 6.08
CA SER A 131 -32.55 6.74 5.16
C SER A 131 -32.84 5.23 5.18
N ALA A 132 -33.16 4.65 6.33
CA ALA A 132 -33.50 3.23 6.41
C ALA A 132 -34.86 2.93 5.77
N LEU A 133 -35.82 3.86 5.89
CA LEU A 133 -37.12 3.80 5.23
C LEU A 133 -36.96 3.91 3.71
N ALA A 134 -36.24 4.89 3.20
CA ALA A 134 -35.95 5.02 1.78
C ALA A 134 -35.31 3.75 1.19
N ALA A 135 -34.38 3.13 1.92
CA ALA A 135 -33.77 1.87 1.49
C ALA A 135 -34.75 0.68 1.43
N SER A 136 -35.84 0.69 2.19
CA SER A 136 -36.85 -0.37 2.17
C SER A 136 -37.75 -0.34 0.93
N ALA A 137 -37.85 0.82 0.27
CA ALA A 137 -38.62 0.98 -0.97
C ALA A 137 -37.85 0.49 -2.22
N VAL A 138 -36.55 0.23 -2.10
CA VAL A 138 -35.69 -0.15 -3.23
C VAL A 138 -35.50 -1.67 -3.27
N PRO A 139 -36.04 -2.40 -4.27
CA PRO A 139 -35.96 -3.86 -4.33
C PRO A 139 -34.54 -4.41 -4.30
N SER A 140 -33.61 -3.76 -5.01
CA SER A 140 -32.21 -4.20 -5.09
C SER A 140 -31.52 -4.19 -3.72
N LEU A 141 -31.82 -3.21 -2.86
CA LEU A 141 -31.27 -3.15 -1.50
C LEU A 141 -31.91 -4.19 -0.57
N VAL A 142 -33.20 -4.46 -0.74
CA VAL A 142 -33.93 -5.48 0.03
C VAL A 142 -33.43 -6.89 -0.31
N LEU A 143 -33.21 -7.16 -1.59
CA LEU A 143 -32.63 -8.41 -2.07
C LEU A 143 -31.16 -8.54 -1.61
N ALA A 144 -30.35 -7.48 -1.74
CA ALA A 144 -28.96 -7.49 -1.29
C ALA A 144 -28.80 -7.73 0.22
N ARG A 145 -29.76 -7.29 1.05
CA ARG A 145 -29.82 -7.63 2.47
C ARG A 145 -30.09 -9.12 2.72
N GLY A 146 -30.70 -9.78 1.75
CA GLY A 146 -30.98 -11.22 1.76
C GLY A 146 -32.41 -11.55 2.14
N HIS A 147 -33.40 -10.72 1.83
CA HIS A 147 -34.82 -11.10 1.92
C HIS A 147 -35.25 -11.90 0.69
N ARG A 148 -36.21 -12.83 0.86
CA ARG A 148 -36.86 -13.54 -0.27
C ARG A 148 -38.11 -12.76 -0.69
N ILE A 149 -38.03 -12.05 -1.81
CA ILE A 149 -39.08 -11.13 -2.29
C ILE A 149 -39.54 -11.42 -3.73
N GLU A 150 -39.18 -12.58 -4.29
CA GLU A 150 -39.45 -12.95 -5.69
C GLU A 150 -40.95 -13.03 -6.01
N SER A 151 -41.77 -13.47 -5.06
CA SER A 151 -43.23 -13.58 -5.18
C SER A 151 -43.99 -12.31 -4.82
N VAL A 152 -43.31 -11.25 -4.39
CA VAL A 152 -43.95 -9.99 -3.96
C VAL A 152 -44.20 -9.12 -5.20
N PRO A 153 -45.43 -8.60 -5.40
CA PRO A 153 -45.79 -7.88 -6.62
C PRO A 153 -45.03 -6.55 -6.79
N GLU A 154 -44.85 -5.80 -5.69
CA GLU A 154 -44.11 -4.54 -5.70
C GLU A 154 -43.52 -4.16 -4.33
N LEU A 155 -42.58 -3.20 -4.37
CA LEU A 155 -42.02 -2.54 -3.18
C LEU A 155 -42.09 -1.02 -3.35
N PRO A 156 -42.43 -0.26 -2.30
CA PRO A 156 -42.83 -0.70 -0.96
C PRO A 156 -44.18 -1.43 -0.97
N LEU A 157 -44.32 -2.49 -0.16
CA LEU A 157 -45.53 -3.29 -0.12
C LEU A 157 -46.55 -2.66 0.84
N VAL A 158 -47.71 -2.27 0.31
CA VAL A 158 -48.82 -1.68 1.06
C VAL A 158 -50.03 -2.62 1.02
N VAL A 159 -50.66 -2.83 2.16
CA VAL A 159 -51.80 -3.74 2.37
C VAL A 159 -52.98 -2.93 2.93
N SER A 160 -54.20 -3.38 2.66
CA SER A 160 -55.41 -2.79 3.23
C SER A 160 -55.40 -2.76 4.77
N ASP A 161 -56.15 -1.81 5.34
CA ASP A 161 -56.24 -1.64 6.80
C ASP A 161 -57.00 -2.79 7.50
N SER A 162 -57.71 -3.62 6.73
CA SER A 162 -58.28 -4.90 7.19
C SER A 162 -57.23 -5.83 7.80
N ALA A 163 -55.95 -5.68 7.41
CA ALA A 163 -54.82 -6.39 8.01
C ALA A 163 -54.68 -6.11 9.52
N GLU A 164 -55.08 -4.93 9.98
CA GLU A 164 -55.07 -4.58 11.41
C GLU A 164 -56.08 -5.47 12.17
N GLY A 165 -57.22 -5.78 11.54
CA GLY A 165 -58.30 -6.70 11.96
C GLY A 165 -57.88 -8.07 12.46
N VAL A 166 -56.74 -8.57 12.01
CA VAL A 166 -56.35 -9.97 12.17
C VAL A 166 -55.96 -10.28 13.62
N GLU A 167 -56.63 -11.27 14.21
CA GLU A 167 -56.39 -11.69 15.61
C GLU A 167 -55.57 -12.98 15.74
N LYS A 168 -55.85 -13.96 14.88
CA LYS A 168 -55.27 -15.30 14.95
C LYS A 168 -53.99 -15.37 14.12
N THR A 169 -52.99 -16.05 14.67
CA THR A 169 -51.71 -16.32 13.98
C THR A 169 -51.90 -17.13 12.69
N SER A 170 -52.87 -18.05 12.66
CA SER A 170 -53.22 -18.83 11.47
C SER A 170 -53.70 -17.94 10.32
N SER A 171 -54.60 -17.00 10.62
CA SER A 171 -55.07 -16.00 9.65
C SER A 171 -53.94 -15.07 9.20
N ALA A 172 -53.05 -14.65 10.11
CA ALA A 172 -51.88 -13.86 9.76
C ALA A 172 -50.92 -14.59 8.79
N ILE A 173 -50.75 -15.90 8.95
CA ILE A 173 -49.97 -16.73 8.01
C ILE A 173 -50.65 -16.79 6.63
N LYS A 174 -51.98 -16.94 6.58
CA LYS A 174 -52.75 -16.92 5.31
C LYS A 174 -52.54 -15.60 4.57
N VAL A 175 -52.65 -14.47 5.27
CA VAL A 175 -52.39 -13.13 4.73
C VAL A 175 -50.97 -13.03 4.14
N LEU A 176 -49.95 -13.46 4.88
CA LEU A 176 -48.57 -13.42 4.35
C LEU A 176 -48.35 -14.33 3.13
N LYS A 177 -49.07 -15.45 3.04
CA LYS A 177 -49.01 -16.36 1.88
C LYS A 177 -49.66 -15.72 0.66
N GLN A 178 -50.84 -15.11 0.84
CA GLN A 178 -51.57 -14.41 -0.22
C GLN A 178 -50.73 -13.29 -0.85
N ILE A 179 -50.05 -12.49 -0.02
CA ILE A 179 -49.23 -11.37 -0.49
C ILE A 179 -47.87 -11.85 -1.06
N GLY A 180 -47.52 -13.13 -0.90
CA GLY A 180 -46.21 -13.66 -1.32
C GLY A 180 -45.05 -13.27 -0.39
N ALA A 181 -45.32 -12.81 0.84
CA ALA A 181 -44.32 -12.41 1.83
C ALA A 181 -43.90 -13.57 2.77
N PHE A 182 -44.66 -14.66 2.80
CA PHE A 182 -44.41 -15.81 3.66
C PHE A 182 -43.06 -16.54 3.43
N PRO A 183 -42.53 -16.66 2.20
CA PRO A 183 -41.23 -17.31 1.97
C PRO A 183 -40.06 -16.70 2.76
N ASP A 184 -40.13 -15.40 3.08
CA ASP A 184 -39.12 -14.73 3.91
C ASP A 184 -39.25 -15.10 5.41
N ALA A 185 -40.48 -15.32 5.88
CA ALA A 185 -40.75 -15.81 7.23
C ALA A 185 -40.37 -17.30 7.39
N GLU A 186 -40.63 -18.13 6.38
CA GLU A 186 -40.16 -19.53 6.35
C GLU A 186 -38.65 -19.62 6.40
N LYS A 187 -37.95 -18.81 5.59
CA LYS A 187 -36.49 -18.69 5.66
C LYS A 187 -36.00 -18.32 7.07
N ALA A 188 -36.72 -17.47 7.78
CA ALA A 188 -36.37 -17.11 9.15
C ALA A 188 -36.63 -18.26 10.14
N LYS A 189 -37.71 -19.02 9.97
CA LYS A 189 -38.02 -20.24 10.73
C LYS A 189 -36.91 -21.28 10.60
N ASP A 190 -36.53 -21.61 9.37
CA ASP A 190 -35.53 -22.65 9.08
C ASP A 190 -34.11 -22.23 9.52
N SER A 191 -33.87 -20.93 9.60
CA SER A 191 -32.57 -20.39 10.02
C SER A 191 -32.29 -20.47 11.53
N GLN A 192 -33.21 -21.00 12.33
CA GLN A 192 -33.07 -21.05 13.78
C GLN A 192 -31.92 -21.98 14.19
N GLY A 193 -30.73 -21.40 14.37
CA GLY A 193 -29.51 -22.11 14.73
C GLY A 193 -29.19 -22.03 16.22
N ILE A 194 -28.49 -23.04 16.73
CA ILE A 194 -27.91 -23.02 18.09
C ILE A 194 -26.70 -22.08 18.10
N ARG A 195 -26.70 -21.09 19.00
CA ARG A 195 -25.62 -20.12 19.15
C ARG A 195 -24.32 -20.79 19.65
N PRO A 196 -23.18 -20.59 18.98
CA PRO A 196 -21.91 -21.10 19.48
C PRO A 196 -21.44 -20.35 20.74
N GLY A 197 -20.62 -21.01 21.55
CA GLY A 197 -19.98 -20.45 22.74
C GLY A 197 -20.88 -20.32 23.98
N LYS A 198 -20.47 -19.45 24.92
CA LYS A 198 -21.09 -19.29 26.25
C LYS A 198 -22.48 -18.62 26.25
N GLY A 199 -23.00 -18.24 25.08
CA GLY A 199 -24.32 -17.63 24.94
C GLY A 199 -25.46 -18.58 25.34
N LYS A 200 -25.29 -19.88 25.10
CA LYS A 200 -26.28 -20.93 25.42
C LYS A 200 -26.65 -20.95 26.90
N MET A 201 -25.66 -20.79 27.78
CA MET A 201 -25.84 -20.74 29.24
C MET A 201 -26.49 -19.45 29.75
N ARG A 202 -26.70 -18.45 28.88
CA ARG A 202 -27.20 -17.11 29.25
C ARG A 202 -28.49 -16.77 28.52
N ASN A 203 -29.40 -17.74 28.41
CA ASN A 203 -30.72 -17.60 27.77
C ASN A 203 -30.69 -17.12 26.31
N ARG A 204 -29.58 -17.35 25.60
CA ARG A 204 -29.38 -16.98 24.18
C ARG A 204 -28.98 -18.21 23.38
N ARG A 205 -29.75 -19.30 23.57
CA ARG A 205 -29.52 -20.59 22.93
C ARG A 205 -29.73 -20.51 21.43
N TYR A 206 -30.77 -19.83 20.97
CA TYR A 206 -31.10 -19.73 19.55
C TYR A 206 -30.78 -18.36 18.96
N ILE A 207 -30.43 -18.35 17.68
CA ILE A 207 -30.36 -17.16 16.83
C ILE A 207 -31.24 -17.43 15.63
N SER A 208 -32.13 -16.50 15.31
CA SER A 208 -32.94 -16.52 14.10
C SER A 208 -32.61 -15.31 13.24
N ARG A 209 -32.79 -15.46 11.92
CA ARG A 209 -32.74 -14.33 10.98
C ARG A 209 -33.94 -13.40 11.20
N LYS A 210 -33.79 -12.16 10.75
CA LYS A 210 -34.85 -11.14 10.78
C LYS A 210 -35.53 -11.12 9.41
N GLY A 211 -36.81 -11.50 9.38
CA GLY A 211 -37.67 -11.48 8.21
C GLY A 211 -38.44 -10.15 8.08
N PRO A 212 -39.70 -10.16 7.61
CA PRO A 212 -40.44 -8.94 7.32
C PRO A 212 -40.73 -8.14 8.59
N LEU A 213 -40.79 -6.82 8.43
CA LEU A 213 -41.27 -5.89 9.46
C LEU A 213 -42.66 -5.41 9.07
N ILE A 214 -43.65 -5.62 9.93
CA ILE A 214 -45.01 -5.13 9.70
C ILE A 214 -45.18 -3.81 10.42
N VAL A 215 -45.61 -2.78 9.69
CA VAL A 215 -45.84 -1.44 10.22
C VAL A 215 -47.31 -1.07 10.11
N TYR A 216 -47.89 -0.73 11.26
CA TYR A 216 -49.32 -0.44 11.41
C TYR A 216 -49.55 0.98 11.96
N GLY A 217 -50.72 1.54 11.67
CA GLY A 217 -51.04 2.95 11.89
C GLY A 217 -51.84 3.23 13.17
N THR A 218 -52.65 2.28 13.63
CA THR A 218 -53.60 2.50 14.74
C THR A 218 -53.08 1.92 16.06
N GLU A 219 -53.20 2.66 17.17
CA GLU A 219 -52.82 2.14 18.49
C GLU A 219 -53.87 1.17 19.03
N GLY A 220 -53.45 0.14 19.80
CA GLY A 220 -54.37 -0.80 20.46
C GLY A 220 -54.86 -1.99 19.63
N TYR A 221 -54.47 -2.09 18.35
CA TYR A 221 -55.02 -3.09 17.45
C TYR A 221 -54.48 -4.52 17.62
N LYS A 222 -55.34 -5.51 17.31
CA LYS A 222 -55.13 -6.96 17.48
C LYS A 222 -53.98 -7.54 16.62
N ILE A 223 -53.56 -6.83 15.57
CA ILE A 223 -52.40 -7.16 14.72
C ILE A 223 -51.13 -7.51 15.51
N VAL A 224 -50.87 -6.81 16.63
CA VAL A 224 -49.69 -7.07 17.45
C VAL A 224 -49.71 -8.48 18.03
N LYS A 225 -50.89 -8.98 18.41
CA LYS A 225 -51.05 -10.33 18.98
C LYS A 225 -50.92 -11.40 17.89
N ALA A 226 -51.48 -11.16 16.70
CA ALA A 226 -51.46 -12.11 15.60
C ALA A 226 -50.07 -12.33 15.01
N PHE A 227 -49.29 -11.27 14.80
CA PHE A 227 -48.02 -11.37 14.08
C PHE A 227 -46.79 -11.56 14.98
N ARG A 228 -46.87 -11.32 16.31
CA ARG A 228 -45.68 -11.32 17.19
C ARG A 228 -45.00 -12.68 17.35
N ASN A 229 -45.77 -13.76 17.16
CA ASN A 229 -45.29 -15.13 17.37
C ASN A 229 -44.79 -15.79 16.08
N ILE A 230 -44.91 -15.10 14.93
CA ILE A 230 -44.42 -15.62 13.66
C ILE A 230 -42.88 -15.50 13.64
N PRO A 231 -42.14 -16.57 13.31
CA PRO A 231 -40.69 -16.56 13.36
C PRO A 231 -40.10 -15.50 12.42
N GLY A 232 -39.18 -14.69 12.97
CA GLY A 232 -38.45 -13.66 12.21
C GLY A 232 -39.24 -12.38 11.91
N VAL A 233 -40.55 -12.37 12.12
CA VAL A 233 -41.40 -11.19 11.92
C VAL A 233 -41.28 -10.26 13.12
N ASP A 234 -41.02 -8.98 12.85
CA ASP A 234 -41.12 -7.94 13.87
C ASP A 234 -42.30 -7.01 13.54
N ILE A 235 -42.81 -6.32 14.55
CA ILE A 235 -43.91 -5.37 14.38
C ILE A 235 -43.46 -4.00 14.91
N ALA A 236 -43.86 -2.92 14.24
CA ALA A 236 -43.67 -1.55 14.70
C ALA A 236 -44.92 -0.70 14.40
N ASN A 237 -45.14 0.34 15.20
CA ASN A 237 -46.12 1.37 14.86
C ASN A 237 -45.35 2.55 14.22
N VAL A 238 -45.99 3.21 13.25
CA VAL A 238 -45.40 4.33 12.47
C VAL A 238 -44.86 5.45 13.36
N GLU A 239 -45.56 5.76 14.44
CA GLU A 239 -45.21 6.88 15.33
C GLU A 239 -43.95 6.61 16.16
N ARG A 240 -43.68 5.31 16.41
CA ARG A 240 -42.56 4.81 17.23
C ARG A 240 -41.61 3.93 16.45
N LEU A 241 -41.30 4.32 15.22
CA LEU A 241 -40.32 3.63 14.37
C LEU A 241 -38.91 3.69 14.98
N ASN A 242 -38.31 2.52 15.16
CA ASN A 242 -36.97 2.37 15.71
C ASN A 242 -36.00 1.90 14.62
N LEU A 243 -34.85 2.57 14.51
CA LEU A 243 -33.76 2.18 13.60
C LEU A 243 -33.29 0.73 13.82
N LEU A 244 -33.29 0.23 15.07
CA LEU A 244 -32.87 -1.13 15.37
C LEU A 244 -33.78 -2.20 14.73
N LYS A 245 -35.05 -1.86 14.50
CA LYS A 245 -36.01 -2.72 13.79
C LYS A 245 -35.91 -2.51 12.28
N LEU A 246 -35.74 -1.28 11.81
CA LEU A 246 -35.65 -0.96 10.37
C LEU A 246 -34.35 -1.45 9.72
N ALA A 247 -33.23 -1.34 10.43
CA ALA A 247 -31.92 -1.75 9.95
C ALA A 247 -31.20 -2.64 10.98
N PRO A 248 -31.67 -3.90 11.21
CA PRO A 248 -31.04 -4.81 12.15
C PRO A 248 -29.58 -5.05 11.77
N GLY A 249 -28.67 -4.85 12.72
CA GLY A 249 -27.22 -4.98 12.49
C GLY A 249 -26.59 -3.74 11.82
N GLY A 250 -27.36 -2.68 11.59
CA GLY A 250 -26.92 -1.49 10.85
C GLY A 250 -26.89 -1.69 9.33
N HIS A 251 -27.48 -2.78 8.83
CA HIS A 251 -27.65 -3.06 7.40
C HIS A 251 -29.02 -2.58 6.92
N ILE A 252 -29.02 -1.67 5.94
CA ILE A 252 -30.21 -1.06 5.35
C ILE A 252 -30.97 -2.03 4.43
N GLY A 253 -32.20 -1.66 4.04
CA GLY A 253 -33.02 -2.44 3.11
C GLY A 253 -33.71 -3.63 3.76
N ARG A 254 -34.38 -3.45 4.91
CA ARG A 254 -35.26 -4.50 5.44
C ARG A 254 -36.54 -4.56 4.64
N PHE A 255 -37.09 -5.75 4.42
CA PHE A 255 -38.42 -5.91 3.84
C PHE A 255 -39.49 -5.43 4.85
N ILE A 256 -40.27 -4.43 4.45
CA ILE A 256 -41.31 -3.81 5.28
C ILE A 256 -42.66 -3.95 4.58
N ILE A 257 -43.67 -4.35 5.34
CA ILE A 257 -45.08 -4.41 4.94
C ILE A 257 -45.81 -3.28 5.66
N TRP A 258 -46.48 -2.41 4.91
CA TRP A 258 -47.20 -1.26 5.44
C TRP A 258 -48.70 -1.50 5.40
N THR A 259 -49.43 -1.08 6.44
CA THR A 259 -50.88 -0.87 6.30
C THR A 259 -51.12 0.47 5.58
N LYS A 260 -52.24 0.61 4.88
CA LYS A 260 -52.60 1.81 4.14
C LYS A 260 -52.56 3.05 5.03
N SER A 261 -53.24 3.00 6.17
CA SER A 261 -53.25 4.05 7.19
C SER A 261 -51.85 4.35 7.74
N ALA A 262 -50.98 3.34 7.86
CA ALA A 262 -49.60 3.55 8.28
C ALA A 262 -48.78 4.33 7.24
N PHE A 263 -49.00 4.02 5.97
CA PHE A 263 -48.29 4.61 4.85
C PHE A 263 -48.62 6.10 4.69
N GLU A 264 -49.91 6.44 4.76
CA GLU A 264 -50.39 7.83 4.68
C GLU A 264 -49.88 8.70 5.86
N LYS A 265 -49.78 8.12 7.06
CA LYS A 265 -49.26 8.82 8.25
C LYS A 265 -47.75 9.14 8.18
N LEU A 266 -46.99 8.57 7.24
CA LEU A 266 -45.54 8.82 7.17
C LEU A 266 -45.22 10.29 6.88
N ASP A 267 -46.02 10.95 6.03
CA ASP A 267 -45.81 12.36 5.67
C ASP A 267 -46.09 13.30 6.85
N SER A 268 -47.08 13.04 7.69
CA SER A 268 -47.28 13.85 8.93
C SER A 268 -46.12 13.65 9.93
N VAL A 269 -45.60 12.42 10.01
CA VAL A 269 -44.55 12.03 10.96
C VAL A 269 -43.16 12.54 10.57
N PHE A 270 -42.83 12.64 9.28
CA PHE A 270 -41.52 13.08 8.81
C PHE A 270 -41.52 14.44 8.08
N GLY A 271 -42.68 14.93 7.65
CA GLY A 271 -42.80 16.08 6.76
C GLY A 271 -42.42 15.71 5.31
N THR A 272 -42.52 16.70 4.43
CA THR A 272 -42.06 16.63 3.04
C THR A 272 -40.72 17.37 2.90
N PHE A 273 -40.23 17.54 1.67
CA PHE A 273 -39.03 18.36 1.43
C PHE A 273 -39.27 19.87 1.60
N ASP A 274 -40.54 20.28 1.48
CA ASP A 274 -40.97 21.68 1.53
C ASP A 274 -41.76 22.01 2.81
N LYS A 275 -42.53 21.05 3.35
CA LYS A 275 -43.29 21.22 4.58
C LYS A 275 -42.60 20.52 5.75
N ALA A 276 -42.46 21.23 6.87
CA ALA A 276 -41.92 20.65 8.09
C ALA A 276 -42.87 19.59 8.68
N SER A 277 -42.32 18.66 9.45
CA SER A 277 -43.11 17.63 10.13
C SER A 277 -44.03 18.22 11.20
N GLU A 278 -45.26 17.70 11.27
CA GLU A 278 -46.23 18.01 12.31
C GLU A 278 -45.82 17.42 13.67
N LYS A 279 -45.47 16.13 13.70
CA LYS A 279 -45.12 15.43 14.96
C LYS A 279 -43.70 15.72 15.45
N LYS A 280 -42.75 15.93 14.54
CA LYS A 280 -41.35 16.18 14.89
C LYS A 280 -41.07 17.67 14.81
N LYS A 281 -41.08 18.33 15.98
CA LYS A 281 -40.74 19.75 16.12
C LYS A 281 -39.50 20.14 15.31
N CYS A 282 -39.66 21.13 14.45
CA CYS A 282 -38.65 21.75 13.58
C CYS A 282 -37.83 20.73 12.76
N TYR A 283 -38.47 19.65 12.30
CA TYR A 283 -37.81 18.65 11.47
C TYR A 283 -38.23 18.78 10.00
N VAL A 284 -37.24 18.76 9.12
CA VAL A 284 -37.39 18.71 7.67
C VAL A 284 -36.56 17.54 7.15
N LEU A 285 -37.01 16.91 6.06
CA LEU A 285 -36.29 15.82 5.44
C LEU A 285 -34.90 16.26 4.95
N PRO A 286 -33.88 15.39 5.06
CA PRO A 286 -32.54 15.74 4.63
C PRO A 286 -32.47 15.88 3.10
N ARG A 287 -31.97 17.03 2.63
CA ARG A 287 -31.72 17.26 1.21
C ARG A 287 -30.43 16.55 0.77
N PRO A 288 -30.43 15.83 -0.37
CA PRO A 288 -29.21 15.26 -0.91
C PRO A 288 -28.31 16.36 -1.49
N LYS A 289 -27.00 16.10 -1.53
CA LYS A 289 -26.04 17.00 -2.20
C LYS A 289 -26.22 17.01 -3.73
N MET A 290 -26.66 15.88 -4.30
CA MET A 290 -26.92 15.74 -5.73
C MET A 290 -28.41 15.48 -5.95
N LEU A 291 -29.01 16.19 -6.90
CA LEU A 291 -30.40 15.97 -7.30
C LEU A 291 -30.53 14.62 -8.02
N ASN A 292 -29.73 14.37 -9.05
CA ASN A 292 -29.63 13.06 -9.72
C ASN A 292 -28.41 12.29 -9.20
N ALA A 293 -28.62 11.04 -8.78
CA ALA A 293 -27.53 10.17 -8.30
C ALA A 293 -26.87 9.34 -9.41
N ASP A 294 -27.50 9.26 -10.59
CA ASP A 294 -26.98 8.52 -11.73
C ASP A 294 -25.93 9.35 -12.47
N LEU A 295 -24.66 9.13 -12.09
CA LEU A 295 -23.53 9.77 -12.74
C LEU A 295 -23.39 9.35 -14.19
N SER A 296 -23.76 8.12 -14.55
CA SER A 296 -23.63 7.64 -15.93
C SER A 296 -24.53 8.43 -16.87
N ARG A 297 -25.77 8.71 -16.44
CA ARG A 297 -26.70 9.55 -17.19
C ARG A 297 -26.21 11.00 -17.34
N ILE A 298 -25.63 11.58 -16.27
CA ILE A 298 -25.10 12.95 -16.31
C ILE A 298 -23.86 13.01 -17.21
N ILE A 299 -22.94 12.05 -17.08
CA ILE A 299 -21.70 12.01 -17.87
C ILE A 299 -22.02 11.80 -19.35
N ASN A 300 -22.98 10.94 -19.67
CA ASN A 300 -23.35 10.61 -21.05
C ASN A 300 -24.40 11.56 -21.65
N SER A 301 -24.72 12.68 -20.99
CA SER A 301 -25.62 13.67 -21.56
C SER A 301 -24.92 14.47 -22.66
N ASP A 302 -25.68 14.94 -23.65
CA ASP A 302 -25.13 15.63 -24.83
C ASP A 302 -24.39 16.92 -24.43
N GLU A 303 -24.85 17.60 -23.37
CA GLU A 303 -24.22 18.82 -22.85
C GLU A 303 -22.82 18.55 -22.29
N VAL A 304 -22.60 17.38 -21.67
CA VAL A 304 -21.29 16.99 -21.17
C VAL A 304 -20.43 16.43 -22.31
N GLN A 305 -20.98 15.51 -23.11
CA GLN A 305 -20.23 14.83 -24.17
C GLN A 305 -19.79 15.77 -25.30
N SER A 306 -20.55 16.83 -25.61
CA SER A 306 -20.15 17.84 -26.60
C SER A 306 -18.90 18.64 -26.22
N VAL A 307 -18.63 18.80 -24.91
CA VAL A 307 -17.47 19.54 -24.39
C VAL A 307 -16.29 18.62 -24.06
N VAL A 308 -16.56 17.35 -23.75
CA VAL A 308 -15.53 16.38 -23.36
C VAL A 308 -14.56 16.12 -24.51
N ARG A 309 -13.27 16.25 -24.23
CA ARG A 309 -12.21 15.92 -25.20
C ARG A 309 -12.18 14.42 -25.49
N PRO A 310 -11.83 14.01 -26.72
CA PRO A 310 -11.74 12.60 -27.07
C PRO A 310 -10.71 11.87 -26.19
N ILE A 311 -11.02 10.61 -25.89
CA ILE A 311 -10.16 9.75 -25.06
C ILE A 311 -8.81 9.57 -25.73
N LYS A 312 -7.72 9.85 -25.00
CA LYS A 312 -6.35 9.56 -25.44
C LYS A 312 -6.11 8.05 -25.37
N LYS A 313 -6.12 7.38 -26.53
CA LYS A 313 -5.93 5.92 -26.63
C LYS A 313 -4.47 5.47 -26.47
N GLU A 314 -3.52 6.38 -26.67
CA GLU A 314 -2.10 6.05 -26.60
C GLU A 314 -1.62 5.91 -25.15
N VAL A 315 -1.50 4.67 -24.68
CA VAL A 315 -0.76 4.36 -23.45
C VAL A 315 0.66 3.97 -23.84
N LYS A 316 1.58 4.95 -23.81
CA LYS A 316 3.01 4.71 -24.04
C LYS A 316 3.59 4.00 -22.82
N ARG A 317 3.71 2.67 -22.90
CA ARG A 317 4.42 1.88 -21.88
C ARG A 317 5.92 2.00 -22.12
N HIS A 318 6.69 2.17 -21.05
CA HIS A 318 8.13 2.13 -21.14
C HIS A 318 8.57 0.70 -21.48
N ASN A 319 9.11 0.53 -22.68
CA ASN A 319 9.74 -0.72 -23.07
C ASN A 319 11.10 -0.84 -22.37
N LEU A 320 11.54 -2.08 -22.13
CA LEU A 320 12.89 -2.33 -21.62
C LEU A 320 13.93 -1.70 -22.55
N LYS A 321 14.79 -0.85 -21.99
CA LYS A 321 15.88 -0.21 -22.73
C LYS A 321 16.93 -1.26 -23.09
N LYS A 322 16.92 -1.71 -24.33
CA LYS A 322 17.93 -2.65 -24.85
C LYS A 322 19.27 -1.93 -25.00
N ASN A 323 20.36 -2.59 -24.62
CA ASN A 323 21.70 -2.06 -24.77
C ASN A 323 22.10 -2.08 -26.27
N PRO A 324 22.39 -0.92 -26.88
CA PRO A 324 22.71 -0.85 -28.31
C PRO A 324 24.03 -1.52 -28.68
N LEU A 325 25.02 -1.57 -27.80
CA LEU A 325 26.29 -2.24 -28.12
C LEU A 325 26.14 -3.77 -28.18
N LYS A 326 25.19 -4.32 -27.41
CA LYS A 326 24.91 -5.77 -27.39
C LYS A 326 23.83 -6.18 -28.38
N ASN A 327 22.86 -5.31 -28.68
CA ASN A 327 21.76 -5.60 -29.58
C ASN A 327 21.88 -4.81 -30.88
N LEU A 328 22.18 -5.54 -31.97
CA LEU A 328 22.45 -4.97 -33.29
C LEU A 328 21.29 -4.12 -33.82
N PHE A 329 20.03 -4.55 -33.68
CA PHE A 329 18.89 -3.77 -34.19
C PHE A 329 18.78 -2.41 -33.50
N THR A 330 19.01 -2.36 -32.19
CA THR A 330 19.08 -1.08 -31.48
C THR A 330 20.31 -0.26 -31.83
N LEU A 331 21.46 -0.91 -32.08
CA LEU A 331 22.65 -0.20 -32.58
C LEU A 331 22.36 0.47 -33.93
N LEU A 332 21.74 -0.27 -34.85
CA LEU A 332 21.47 0.19 -36.20
C LEU A 332 20.39 1.26 -36.24
N LYS A 333 19.40 1.18 -35.33
CA LYS A 333 18.41 2.24 -35.15
C LYS A 333 19.06 3.55 -34.67
N LEU A 334 20.10 3.47 -33.83
CA LEU A 334 20.82 4.65 -33.33
C LEU A 334 21.91 5.13 -34.29
N ASN A 335 22.61 4.20 -34.95
CA ASN A 335 23.70 4.46 -35.86
C ASN A 335 23.64 3.49 -37.07
N PRO A 336 23.08 3.92 -38.21
CA PRO A 336 22.99 3.08 -39.40
C PRO A 336 24.37 2.77 -40.00
N TYR A 337 25.36 3.64 -39.82
CA TYR A 337 26.74 3.44 -40.30
C TYR A 337 27.50 2.37 -39.51
N ALA A 338 27.01 1.94 -38.34
CA ALA A 338 27.60 0.82 -37.62
C ALA A 338 27.57 -0.48 -38.45
N LYS A 339 26.61 -0.64 -39.37
CA LYS A 339 26.56 -1.78 -40.30
C LYS A 339 27.72 -1.77 -41.26
N THR A 340 28.00 -0.62 -41.89
CA THR A 340 29.08 -0.47 -42.87
C THR A 340 30.43 -0.58 -42.19
N ALA A 341 30.61 0.10 -41.05
CA ALA A 341 31.84 0.02 -40.26
C ALA A 341 32.17 -1.43 -39.84
N ARG A 342 31.18 -2.19 -39.35
CA ARG A 342 31.38 -3.60 -38.97
C ARG A 342 31.64 -4.50 -40.18
N ARG A 343 31.03 -4.21 -41.33
CA ARG A 343 31.34 -4.92 -42.59
C ARG A 343 32.77 -4.66 -43.04
N MET A 344 33.20 -3.40 -43.02
CA MET A 344 34.56 -3.00 -43.38
C MET A 344 35.59 -3.61 -42.44
N SER A 345 35.32 -3.66 -41.12
CA SER A 345 36.22 -4.30 -40.16
C SER A 345 36.39 -5.79 -40.42
N LEU A 346 35.29 -6.52 -40.70
CA LEU A 346 35.34 -7.95 -41.01
C LEU A 346 36.11 -8.24 -42.31
N LEU A 347 35.90 -7.43 -43.35
CA LEU A 347 36.64 -7.55 -44.60
C LEU A 347 38.15 -7.28 -44.40
N ALA A 348 38.49 -6.23 -43.65
CA ALA A 348 39.88 -5.91 -43.33
C ALA A 348 40.55 -7.00 -42.48
N GLU A 349 39.82 -7.61 -41.54
CA GLU A 349 40.33 -8.72 -40.73
C GLU A 349 40.61 -9.97 -41.57
N ALA A 350 39.69 -10.34 -42.47
CA ALA A 350 39.89 -11.44 -43.40
C ALA A 350 41.12 -11.22 -44.31
N GLN A 351 41.34 -9.98 -44.78
CA GLN A 351 42.53 -9.62 -45.55
C GLN A 351 43.81 -9.71 -44.71
N ARG A 352 43.79 -9.24 -43.46
CA ARG A 352 44.95 -9.33 -42.54
C ARG A 352 45.34 -10.78 -42.26
N VAL A 353 44.37 -11.67 -42.07
CA VAL A 353 44.65 -13.11 -41.84
C VAL A 353 45.33 -13.73 -43.04
N LYS A 354 44.85 -13.45 -44.27
CA LYS A 354 45.49 -13.90 -45.51
C LYS A 354 46.93 -13.37 -45.64
N ALA A 355 47.12 -12.06 -45.50
CA ALA A 355 48.43 -11.43 -45.58
C ALA A 355 49.41 -11.93 -44.50
N LYS A 356 48.92 -12.24 -43.29
CA LYS A 356 49.74 -12.83 -42.22
C LYS A 356 50.18 -14.25 -42.59
N LYS A 357 49.30 -15.06 -43.18
CA LYS A 357 49.63 -16.41 -43.65
C LYS A 357 50.70 -16.38 -44.74
N GLU A 358 50.53 -15.53 -45.74
CA GLU A 358 51.52 -15.35 -46.82
C GLU A 358 52.89 -14.86 -46.31
N LYS A 359 52.92 -13.91 -45.35
CA LYS A 359 54.17 -13.47 -44.70
C LYS A 359 54.83 -14.58 -43.90
N LEU A 360 54.04 -15.43 -43.26
CA LEU A 360 54.56 -16.57 -42.49
C LEU A 360 55.14 -17.64 -43.41
N ASP A 361 54.50 -17.91 -44.54
CA ASP A 361 54.98 -18.86 -45.55
C ASP A 361 56.29 -18.37 -46.21
N LYS A 362 56.43 -17.06 -46.48
CA LYS A 362 57.69 -16.44 -46.95
C LYS A 362 58.83 -16.47 -45.92
N LYS A 363 58.54 -16.52 -44.62
CA LYS A 363 59.56 -16.68 -43.57
C LYS A 363 60.00 -18.13 -43.38
N ARG A 364 59.24 -19.10 -43.93
CA ARG A 364 59.51 -20.54 -43.82
C ARG A 364 60.40 -21.08 -44.94
N THR A 365 60.71 -20.29 -45.98
CA THR A 365 61.75 -20.63 -46.96
C THR A 365 63.13 -20.54 -46.30
N GLN A 366 63.95 -21.59 -46.43
CA GLN A 366 65.22 -21.75 -45.70
C GLN A 366 66.24 -20.67 -46.07
N LEU A 367 66.85 -20.03 -45.06
CA LEU A 367 68.02 -19.16 -45.23
C LEU A 367 69.17 -19.95 -45.90
N PRO A 368 69.98 -19.31 -46.77
CA PRO A 368 71.08 -20.00 -47.45
C PRO A 368 72.03 -20.64 -46.44
N LYS A 369 72.49 -21.87 -46.72
CA LYS A 369 73.34 -22.67 -45.82
C LYS A 369 74.57 -21.90 -45.31
N GLU A 370 75.07 -20.97 -46.10
CA GLU A 370 76.23 -20.13 -45.82
C GLU A 370 75.99 -19.15 -44.65
N GLU A 371 74.83 -18.49 -44.60
CA GLU A 371 74.49 -17.60 -43.49
C GLU A 371 74.23 -18.39 -42.19
N ALA A 372 73.60 -19.55 -42.30
CA ALA A 372 73.41 -20.44 -41.16
C ALA A 372 74.73 -21.03 -40.63
N ALA A 373 75.69 -21.30 -41.53
CA ALA A 373 77.03 -21.75 -41.18
C ALA A 373 77.87 -20.64 -40.56
N ALA A 374 77.78 -19.41 -41.07
CA ALA A 374 78.45 -18.23 -40.51
C ALA A 374 77.98 -17.92 -39.08
N ILE A 375 76.68 -17.99 -38.82
CA ILE A 375 76.11 -17.79 -37.48
C ILE A 375 76.58 -18.91 -36.52
N LYS A 376 76.63 -20.17 -36.97
CA LYS A 376 77.15 -21.28 -36.16
C LYS A 376 78.66 -21.20 -35.95
N ALA A 377 79.42 -20.72 -36.93
CA ALA A 377 80.86 -20.53 -36.85
C ALA A 377 81.23 -19.40 -35.88
N ALA A 378 80.51 -18.28 -35.92
CA ALA A 378 80.64 -17.19 -34.96
C ALA A 378 80.35 -17.66 -33.52
N GLY A 379 79.29 -18.46 -33.33
CA GLY A 379 79.01 -19.07 -32.03
C GLY A 379 80.12 -20.01 -31.55
N ARG A 380 80.62 -20.90 -32.42
CA ARG A 380 81.71 -21.82 -32.07
C ARG A 380 83.03 -21.12 -31.80
N ALA A 381 83.34 -20.04 -32.52
CA ALA A 381 84.54 -19.23 -32.29
C ALA A 381 84.51 -18.57 -30.91
N TRP A 382 83.35 -18.03 -30.50
CA TRP A 382 83.16 -17.45 -29.17
C TRP A 382 83.31 -18.48 -28.04
N TYR A 383 82.80 -19.70 -28.23
CA TYR A 383 83.00 -20.76 -27.23
C TYR A 383 84.44 -21.27 -27.17
N LYS A 384 85.19 -21.27 -28.29
CA LYS A 384 86.59 -21.70 -28.33
C LYS A 384 87.54 -20.76 -27.58
N THR A 385 87.25 -19.46 -27.54
CA THR A 385 88.05 -18.47 -26.80
C THR A 385 87.94 -18.61 -25.27
N MET A 386 87.12 -19.53 -24.74
CA MET A 386 86.92 -19.73 -23.30
C MET A 386 87.39 -21.11 -22.78
N ILE A 387 88.17 -21.88 -23.57
CA ILE A 387 88.45 -23.31 -23.26
C ILE A 387 89.74 -23.54 -22.45
N SER A 388 90.76 -22.69 -22.49
CA SER A 388 91.93 -22.85 -21.59
C SER A 388 92.82 -21.60 -21.50
N ASP A 389 93.10 -21.15 -20.28
CA ASP A 389 94.13 -20.15 -19.94
C ASP A 389 95.49 -20.84 -19.73
N SER A 390 96.03 -21.46 -20.78
CA SER A 390 97.44 -21.89 -20.83
C SER A 390 98.27 -20.80 -21.53
N ASP A 391 99.59 -20.74 -21.30
CA ASP A 391 100.56 -19.70 -21.73
C ASP A 391 100.39 -19.10 -23.16
N TYR A 392 99.71 -19.77 -24.09
CA TYR A 392 99.30 -19.20 -25.38
C TYR A 392 98.17 -18.14 -25.31
N ALA A 393 97.32 -18.15 -24.28
CA ALA A 393 96.29 -17.13 -24.02
C ALA A 393 96.90 -15.80 -23.55
N GLU A 394 98.09 -15.83 -22.95
CA GLU A 394 98.80 -14.62 -22.53
C GLU A 394 99.27 -13.81 -23.75
N HIS A 395 99.62 -14.42 -24.88
CA HIS A 395 100.04 -13.70 -26.09
C HIS A 395 98.92 -12.87 -26.76
N GLU A 396 97.69 -13.40 -26.87
CA GLU A 396 96.56 -12.63 -27.41
C GLU A 396 96.15 -11.49 -26.47
N ASN A 397 96.15 -11.74 -25.16
CA ASN A 397 95.87 -10.73 -24.15
C ASN A 397 96.95 -9.63 -24.12
N PHE A 398 98.25 -9.99 -24.24
CA PHE A 398 99.34 -9.01 -24.32
C PHE A 398 99.27 -8.16 -25.59
N SER A 399 98.93 -8.76 -26.74
CA SER A 399 98.75 -8.02 -28.00
C SER A 399 97.60 -6.99 -27.90
N LYS A 400 96.49 -7.39 -27.28
CA LYS A 400 95.33 -6.54 -27.04
C LYS A 400 95.64 -5.44 -26.03
N TRP A 401 96.44 -5.71 -25.00
CA TRP A 401 96.89 -4.71 -24.03
C TRP A 401 97.90 -3.71 -24.61
N LEU A 402 98.90 -4.16 -25.38
CA LEU A 402 99.88 -3.27 -26.03
C LEU A 402 99.22 -2.33 -27.06
N GLY A 403 98.17 -2.78 -27.75
CA GLY A 403 97.38 -1.92 -28.65
C GLY A 403 96.56 -0.84 -27.93
N VAL A 404 96.17 -1.08 -26.67
CA VAL A 404 95.35 -0.17 -25.86
C VAL A 404 96.21 0.87 -25.12
N THR A 405 97.44 0.55 -24.71
CA THR A 405 98.33 1.48 -24.00
C THR A 405 98.86 2.62 -24.89
N HIS A 406 99.10 2.35 -26.18
CA HIS A 406 99.55 3.38 -27.14
C HIS A 406 98.44 4.40 -27.49
N GLN A 407 97.16 4.02 -27.43
CA GLN A 407 96.01 4.91 -27.67
C GLN A 407 95.70 5.85 -26.51
N LEU A 408 96.08 5.49 -25.28
CA LEU A 408 95.89 6.32 -24.08
C LEU A 408 96.96 7.41 -23.92
N ALA A 409 98.19 7.20 -24.42
CA ALA A 409 99.27 8.19 -24.38
C ALA A 409 99.14 9.34 -25.42
N ILE A 410 98.41 9.12 -26.52
CA ILE A 410 98.21 10.12 -27.59
C ILE A 410 97.08 11.11 -27.24
N LYS A 411 96.13 10.72 -26.40
CA LYS A 411 94.95 11.55 -26.03
C LYS A 411 95.18 12.54 -24.88
N SER A 412 96.28 12.42 -24.11
CA SER A 412 96.56 13.28 -22.95
C SER A 412 97.46 14.49 -23.24
N ARG A 413 97.95 14.69 -24.48
CA ARG A 413 98.90 15.78 -24.84
C ARG A 413 98.31 16.94 -25.66
N CYS A 414 97.00 16.94 -25.97
CA CYS A 414 96.36 17.95 -26.83
C CYS A 414 95.44 18.97 -26.09
N LEU A 415 95.55 19.13 -24.77
CA LEU A 415 94.64 19.99 -23.99
C LEU A 415 95.33 21.06 -23.11
N LEU A 416 96.34 21.77 -23.62
CA LEU A 416 96.83 23.03 -23.03
C LEU A 416 97.32 24.01 -24.12
N ASN A 417 96.77 25.24 -24.11
CA ASN A 417 97.12 26.49 -24.82
C ASN A 417 96.62 26.70 -26.29
N ILE A 418 95.60 27.56 -26.59
CA ILE A 418 95.43 29.06 -26.49
C ILE A 418 95.72 29.72 -27.89
N PRO A 419 95.14 30.87 -28.37
CA PRO A 419 93.80 31.52 -28.31
C PRO A 419 93.37 32.26 -29.65
N ALA A 420 92.30 33.08 -29.58
CA ALA A 420 92.03 34.36 -30.29
C ALA A 420 91.59 34.44 -31.79
N ILE A 421 90.47 35.17 -32.01
CA ILE A 421 90.12 36.20 -33.04
C ILE A 421 88.58 36.40 -32.92
N ILE A 422 88.04 37.36 -32.15
CA ILE A 422 87.86 38.83 -32.35
C ILE A 422 86.63 39.22 -33.20
N GLN A 423 85.67 39.92 -32.54
CA GLN A 423 84.80 41.07 -32.93
C GLN A 423 84.29 41.20 -34.39
N THR A 424 83.07 41.65 -34.73
CA THR A 424 82.08 42.56 -34.08
C THR A 424 80.78 42.62 -34.92
N ALA A 425 79.70 43.13 -34.28
CA ALA A 425 78.56 43.92 -34.82
C ALA A 425 77.25 43.20 -35.17
N PHE A 426 76.03 43.68 -34.84
CA PHE A 426 75.52 44.81 -34.05
C PHE A 426 73.97 44.59 -33.86
N HIS A 427 73.42 45.10 -32.75
CA HIS A 427 72.02 45.58 -32.54
C HIS A 427 70.79 44.69 -32.23
N TYR A 428 70.04 45.21 -31.25
CA TYR A 428 68.68 44.92 -30.75
C TYR A 428 67.59 45.42 -31.74
N ASP A 429 66.42 44.78 -31.80
CA ASP A 429 65.13 45.43 -31.42
C ASP A 429 63.89 44.50 -31.35
N HIS A 430 62.88 44.98 -30.61
CA HIS A 430 61.54 44.42 -30.34
C HIS A 430 60.50 44.69 -31.46
N ASN A 431 59.68 43.69 -31.84
CA ASN A 431 58.19 43.71 -31.85
C ASN A 431 57.54 42.61 -32.73
N SER A 432 56.42 42.08 -32.22
CA SER A 432 55.50 40.99 -32.64
C SER A 432 54.94 41.04 -34.09
N PRO A 433 54.01 40.15 -34.54
CA PRO A 433 53.60 38.78 -34.13
C PRO A 433 53.55 37.82 -35.36
N PHE A 434 52.90 36.65 -35.18
CA PHE A 434 52.28 35.79 -36.22
C PHE A 434 53.06 34.60 -36.80
N LYS A 435 52.54 33.42 -36.41
CA LYS A 435 52.18 32.26 -37.27
C LYS A 435 53.34 31.48 -37.92
N MET A 436 53.33 30.16 -37.94
CA MET A 436 52.44 29.14 -37.41
C MET A 436 53.05 27.78 -37.80
N ILE A 437 52.67 26.74 -37.05
CA ILE A 437 52.52 25.35 -37.54
C ILE A 437 53.85 24.63 -37.90
N LYS A 438 54.26 23.65 -37.08
CA LYS A 438 53.77 22.25 -37.15
C LYS A 438 54.39 21.39 -36.04
N CYS A 439 53.49 20.64 -35.39
CA CYS A 439 53.58 19.25 -34.93
C CYS A 439 54.81 18.79 -34.13
N TYR A 440 54.65 18.46 -32.84
CA TYR A 440 54.29 17.11 -32.32
C TYR A 440 55.34 16.05 -32.71
N SER A 441 55.92 15.24 -31.84
CA SER A 441 55.61 14.88 -30.45
C SER A 441 56.57 13.78 -30.01
N VAL A 442 57.34 13.95 -28.93
CA VAL A 442 57.84 12.80 -28.13
C VAL A 442 58.02 13.26 -26.68
N LEU A 443 57.10 12.80 -25.83
CA LEU A 443 57.21 12.51 -24.39
C LEU A 443 57.84 13.54 -23.42
N LEU A 444 56.96 14.27 -22.73
CA LEU A 444 57.07 14.57 -21.28
C LEU A 444 56.59 13.32 -20.49
N PRO A 445 56.98 13.06 -19.20
CA PRO A 445 56.81 14.07 -18.15
C PRO A 445 57.76 14.03 -16.93
N LYS A 446 58.04 15.21 -16.37
CA LYS A 446 58.24 15.43 -14.93
C LYS A 446 57.94 16.90 -14.61
N ILE A 447 57.07 17.09 -13.59
CA ILE A 447 56.94 18.27 -12.72
C ILE A 447 56.11 19.46 -13.28
N PHE A 448 55.03 19.77 -12.55
CA PHE A 448 54.12 20.94 -12.59
C PHE A 448 53.20 21.11 -13.81
N ILE A 449 51.87 21.25 -13.61
CA ILE A 449 51.07 22.52 -13.59
C ILE A 449 49.66 22.21 -12.93
N PRO A 450 48.62 23.10 -12.84
CA PRO A 450 48.13 23.74 -11.61
C PRO A 450 46.63 23.50 -11.30
N LEU A 451 46.15 24.18 -10.25
CA LEU A 451 44.74 24.55 -10.05
C LEU A 451 44.13 25.21 -11.30
N SER A 452 43.12 24.59 -11.90
CA SER A 452 41.99 25.25 -12.58
C SER A 452 41.01 24.21 -13.13
N LYS A 453 40.11 23.73 -12.27
CA LYS A 453 38.82 23.09 -12.65
C LYS A 453 37.99 22.79 -11.39
N CYS A 454 37.64 23.84 -10.66
CA CYS A 454 36.60 23.83 -9.62
C CYS A 454 35.65 25.03 -9.78
N VAL A 455 35.39 25.47 -11.01
CA VAL A 455 34.36 26.48 -11.30
C VAL A 455 33.67 26.08 -12.61
N SER A 456 32.82 25.05 -12.56
CA SER A 456 31.82 24.78 -13.61
C SER A 456 30.83 23.67 -13.21
N ASN A 457 30.47 23.56 -11.93
CA ASN A 457 29.42 22.62 -11.48
C ASN A 457 28.58 23.18 -10.31
N LEU A 458 28.61 24.49 -10.08
CA LEU A 458 27.78 25.16 -9.06
C LEU A 458 26.74 26.13 -9.66
N SER A 459 26.48 26.06 -10.97
CA SER A 459 25.50 26.90 -11.66
C SER A 459 24.35 26.09 -12.29
N TRP A 460 24.07 24.88 -11.79
CA TRP A 460 22.96 24.05 -12.29
C TRP A 460 22.05 23.51 -11.19
N LEU A 461 22.22 23.94 -9.93
CA LEU A 461 21.36 23.52 -8.82
C LEU A 461 20.50 24.64 -8.22
N THR A 462 20.63 25.88 -8.69
CA THR A 462 19.92 27.06 -8.18
C THR A 462 18.68 27.46 -9.00
N ASP A 463 18.42 26.80 -10.14
CA ASP A 463 17.38 27.24 -11.08
C ASP A 463 16.08 26.41 -11.07
N ASN A 464 15.90 25.44 -10.15
CA ASN A 464 14.73 24.54 -10.21
C ASN A 464 13.91 24.29 -8.92
N TYR A 465 14.22 24.88 -7.76
CA TYR A 465 13.38 24.71 -6.56
C TYR A 465 13.39 25.93 -5.63
N PRO A 466 12.40 26.83 -5.71
CA PRO A 466 12.25 27.95 -4.78
C PRO A 466 11.21 27.58 -3.73
N PHE A 467 11.56 26.84 -2.67
CA PHE A 467 10.78 26.76 -1.42
C PHE A 467 11.50 25.82 -0.43
N MET A 468 12.28 26.42 0.47
CA MET A 468 12.50 26.02 1.88
C MET A 468 13.71 26.79 2.40
N THR A 469 13.47 28.04 2.73
CA THR A 469 14.19 28.73 3.79
C THR A 469 13.84 28.05 5.12
N ASP A 470 14.78 28.13 6.06
CA ASP A 470 14.68 27.76 7.48
C ASP A 470 15.37 26.44 7.83
N THR A 471 16.69 26.55 8.07
CA THR A 471 17.45 25.90 9.18
C THR A 471 18.95 25.96 8.86
N ILE A 472 19.50 27.18 8.77
CA ILE A 472 20.93 27.44 8.89
C ILE A 472 21.04 28.50 9.97
N ASP A 473 21.09 28.05 11.21
CA ASP A 473 21.60 28.78 12.38
C ASP A 473 21.66 27.81 13.56
N ALA A 474 22.53 26.80 13.44
CA ALA A 474 23.07 26.09 14.58
C ALA A 474 24.31 25.31 14.15
N ILE A 475 25.36 25.43 14.95
CA ILE A 475 26.59 24.62 14.93
C ILE A 475 27.70 25.21 14.04
N PHE A 476 28.12 26.41 14.42
CA PHE A 476 29.51 26.82 14.42
C PHE A 476 30.08 26.45 15.79
N GLU A 477 30.68 25.26 15.94
CA GLU A 477 31.68 24.98 16.98
C GLU A 477 32.27 23.57 16.79
N PHE A 478 33.55 23.41 17.15
CA PHE A 478 34.37 22.19 17.10
C PHE A 478 35.02 21.81 15.77
N SER A 479 35.94 22.66 15.31
CA SER A 479 37.05 22.30 14.43
C SER A 479 38.36 22.16 15.24
N VAL A 480 38.55 21.05 15.95
CA VAL A 480 39.89 20.48 16.27
C VAL A 480 39.68 18.98 16.50
N LEU A 481 40.55 18.14 15.92
CA LEU A 481 40.65 16.65 16.04
C LEU A 481 40.03 15.80 14.90
N SER A 482 40.67 15.78 13.72
CA SER A 482 40.69 14.54 12.92
C SER A 482 41.95 14.39 12.04
N LYS A 483 43.13 14.81 12.54
CA LYS A 483 44.43 14.66 11.85
C LYS A 483 45.30 13.53 12.40
N ILE A 484 44.71 12.56 13.10
CA ILE A 484 45.35 11.31 13.56
C ILE A 484 44.28 10.23 13.45
N MET A 485 44.65 9.01 13.04
CA MET A 485 43.80 7.83 12.73
C MET A 485 43.56 7.59 11.23
N LYS A 486 44.63 7.58 10.43
CA LYS A 486 44.64 6.98 9.08
C LYS A 486 45.67 5.85 8.94
N GLU A 487 45.99 5.18 10.05
CA GLU A 487 46.62 3.86 10.06
C GLU A 487 45.96 3.03 11.15
N LEU A 488 45.22 1.99 10.73
CA LEU A 488 44.73 0.80 11.46
C LEU A 488 43.38 0.35 10.88
N CYS A 489 43.37 -0.05 9.61
CA CYS A 489 42.33 -0.89 9.03
C CYS A 489 42.96 -2.20 8.55
N ILE A 490 43.20 -3.10 9.49
CA ILE A 490 43.27 -4.55 9.26
C ILE A 490 42.25 -5.16 10.21
N LEU A 491 41.07 -5.53 9.71
CA LEU A 491 40.35 -6.77 9.98
C LEU A 491 38.88 -6.66 9.56
N ILE A 492 38.39 -7.76 8.97
CA ILE A 492 36.98 -8.16 8.76
C ILE A 492 36.38 -7.79 7.39
N ILE A 493 36.77 -8.64 6.45
CA ILE A 493 35.94 -9.22 5.39
C ILE A 493 34.85 -10.07 6.08
N PHE A 494 33.56 -9.88 5.77
CA PHE A 494 32.65 -10.91 5.21
C PHE A 494 31.19 -10.39 5.11
N LEU A 495 30.67 -10.47 3.88
CA LEU A 495 29.28 -10.70 3.42
C LEU A 495 28.31 -9.54 3.12
N GLN A 496 27.89 -9.59 1.85
CA GLN A 496 26.86 -8.84 1.16
C GLN A 496 25.41 -9.20 1.57
N PRO A 497 24.42 -8.37 1.19
CA PRO A 497 22.98 -8.55 1.47
C PRO A 497 22.20 -9.12 0.28
N PHE A 498 21.09 -9.86 0.46
CA PHE A 498 20.00 -9.99 -0.56
C PHE A 498 18.67 -10.59 0.01
N ASN A 499 17.63 -9.75 0.04
CA ASN A 499 16.23 -9.93 -0.41
C ASN A 499 15.38 -11.24 -0.20
N SER A 500 14.30 -11.05 0.59
CA SER A 500 12.85 -11.18 0.26
C SER A 500 12.14 -12.52 -0.12
N CYS A 501 10.98 -12.69 0.54
CA CYS A 501 9.70 -13.34 0.14
C CYS A 501 9.47 -14.85 0.40
N LEU A 502 8.51 -15.19 1.27
CA LEU A 502 7.32 -16.03 1.01
C LEU A 502 6.37 -16.11 2.25
N ARG A 503 5.09 -16.42 2.00
CA ARG A 503 3.89 -16.30 2.87
C ARG A 503 3.58 -17.61 3.68
N PRO A 504 2.50 -17.70 4.51
CA PRO A 504 2.50 -18.18 5.90
C PRO A 504 2.10 -19.67 6.11
N PRO A 505 2.08 -20.19 7.36
CA PRO A 505 0.81 -20.20 8.12
C PRO A 505 0.93 -19.96 9.66
N PHE A 506 -0.25 -19.69 10.24
CA PHE A 506 -0.64 -19.62 11.65
C PHE A 506 0.08 -20.57 12.65
N LYS A 507 0.53 -20.00 13.80
CA LYS A 507 0.13 -20.31 15.21
C LYS A 507 1.05 -19.53 16.18
N VAL A 508 0.54 -18.52 16.89
CA VAL A 508 0.19 -18.56 18.34
C VAL A 508 1.40 -18.79 19.27
N ASN A 509 2.00 -17.73 19.84
CA ASN A 509 1.93 -17.35 21.26
C ASN A 509 3.05 -16.39 21.74
N LEU A 510 2.61 -15.32 22.43
CA LEU A 510 3.11 -14.72 23.68
C LEU A 510 4.50 -14.06 23.80
N SER A 511 4.42 -12.76 24.17
CA SER A 511 5.25 -11.96 25.11
C SER A 511 6.74 -11.74 24.75
N VAL A 512 7.28 -10.53 24.84
CA VAL A 512 7.07 -9.44 25.84
C VAL A 512 6.85 -8.10 25.18
#